data_AF-A0A4W6FZ29-F1
#
_entry.id   AF-A0A4W6FZ29-F1
#
_cell.length_a   1.000
_cell.length_b   1.000
_cell.length_c   1.000
_cell.angle_alpha   90.00
_cell.angle_beta   90.00
_cell.angle_gamma   90.00
#
_symmetry.space_group_name_H-M   'P 1'
#
loop_
_entity.id
_entity.type
_entity.pdbx_description
1 polymer ?
#
loop_
_entity_poly.entity_id
_entity_poly.type
_entity_poly.pdbx_seq_one_letter_code
_entity_poly.pdbx_strand_id
1 'polypeptide(L)'
;QMVRGRALARCGLVLLSLWLCIQSVPISVDKTKDKPEEEELGPPESAETGLHYDRYLREVIEYLEKDPHFKEKLKNANMEDIKQGKLSKELDFVHHNFRTKLDELKREEMNRLRMLIKAKHDIQGGNGRTVDHQALLKQFEHLNHMNPNTFEVEDLNRLIKSATKDLENFDKDRHDEFKRYEMMKEHERRERLKNMNEEDRKKEEQHYEEMKKKHADHPKINHPGSEDQLKEVWQEADGLDPEDFDPKTFFKMHDSNGDGFLDETELEALFTKELEKVYNPENEEDDMVEMEEERLRMREHVMNEVDTNKDRLVSLSEFMAATKKEEFSEKDEWETLDQNPLYTEEELREFEQHLANEENDINKRSLELQKQREELEKKQEELNAQRLGLQQKSTFLLKIQILCLIINIIIYHYQTPLTKTGFLLSRIQELLEYCCLDWFVCLFY
;
A
#
# COMPACT_ATOMS: atom_id res chain seq x y z
N GLN A 1 -8.03 -34.43 61.57
CA GLN A 1 -6.60 -34.46 61.16
C GLN A 1 -6.35 -34.73 59.67
N MET A 2 -7.36 -34.96 58.81
CA MET A 2 -7.13 -35.27 57.37
C MET A 2 -7.13 -34.07 56.39
N VAL A 3 -7.49 -32.85 56.82
CA VAL A 3 -7.58 -31.69 55.90
C VAL A 3 -6.27 -30.91 55.77
N ARG A 4 -5.42 -30.90 56.82
CA ARG A 4 -4.11 -30.21 56.79
C ARG A 4 -3.09 -30.89 55.85
N GLY A 5 -3.16 -32.20 55.67
CA GLY A 5 -2.23 -32.93 54.78
C GLY A 5 -2.44 -32.63 53.29
N ARG A 6 -3.69 -32.38 52.86
CA ARG A 6 -4.01 -32.09 51.45
C ARG A 6 -3.65 -30.66 51.04
N ALA A 7 -3.75 -29.70 51.95
CA ALA A 7 -3.34 -28.32 51.70
C ALA A 7 -1.81 -28.16 51.61
N LEU A 8 -1.08 -28.85 52.49
CA LEU A 8 0.39 -28.88 52.45
C LEU A 8 0.93 -29.57 51.19
N ALA A 9 0.30 -30.66 50.74
CA ALA A 9 0.67 -31.33 49.50
C ALA A 9 0.42 -30.46 48.25
N ARG A 10 -0.66 -29.68 48.24
CA ARG A 10 -0.97 -28.75 47.13
C ARG A 10 -0.03 -27.54 47.11
N CYS A 11 0.31 -26.98 48.27
CA CYS A 11 1.32 -25.92 48.35
C CYS A 11 2.72 -26.44 47.96
N GLY A 12 3.07 -27.66 48.36
CA GLY A 12 4.32 -28.30 47.97
C GLY A 12 4.43 -28.50 46.45
N LEU A 13 3.35 -28.92 45.78
CA LEU A 13 3.32 -29.09 44.32
C LEU A 13 3.45 -27.76 43.56
N VAL A 14 2.81 -26.69 44.03
CA VAL A 14 2.90 -25.36 43.43
C VAL A 14 4.30 -24.76 43.59
N LEU A 15 4.93 -24.98 44.75
CA LEU A 15 6.31 -24.55 45.00
C LEU A 15 7.31 -25.37 44.17
N LEU A 16 7.05 -26.66 43.93
CA LEU A 16 7.87 -27.50 43.04
C LEU A 16 7.73 -27.09 41.57
N SER A 17 6.53 -26.72 41.10
CA SER A 17 6.35 -26.22 39.74
C SER A 17 7.04 -24.87 39.52
N LEU A 18 6.99 -23.97 40.52
CA LEU A 18 7.69 -22.69 40.46
C LEU A 18 9.21 -22.87 40.51
N TRP A 19 9.72 -23.84 41.27
CA TRP A 19 11.15 -24.17 41.30
C TRP A 19 11.64 -24.75 39.94
N LEU A 20 10.83 -25.57 39.28
CA LEU A 20 11.13 -26.13 37.95
C LEU A 20 11.14 -25.05 36.86
N CYS A 21 10.32 -24.00 36.96
CA CYS A 21 10.35 -22.86 36.05
C CYS A 21 11.59 -21.95 36.21
N ILE A 22 12.25 -21.96 37.38
CA ILE A 22 13.45 -21.14 37.64
C ILE A 22 14.73 -21.89 37.23
N GLN A 23 14.70 -23.23 37.15
CA GLN A 23 15.83 -24.06 36.71
C GLN A 23 15.80 -24.46 35.22
N SER A 24 14.84 -23.99 34.43
CA SER A 24 14.94 -24.13 32.97
C SER A 24 16.08 -23.25 32.45
N VAL A 25 17.24 -23.88 32.23
CA VAL A 25 18.42 -23.29 31.60
C VAL A 25 18.01 -22.72 30.23
N PRO A 26 18.42 -21.49 29.87
CA PRO A 26 18.17 -20.97 28.53
C PRO A 26 18.85 -21.88 27.53
N ILE A 27 18.09 -22.38 26.55
CA ILE A 27 18.64 -23.14 25.43
C ILE A 27 19.55 -22.17 24.67
N SER A 28 20.86 -22.30 24.87
CA SER A 28 21.88 -21.66 24.05
C SER A 28 21.77 -22.28 22.66
N VAL A 29 21.20 -21.54 21.72
CA VAL A 29 21.25 -21.88 20.31
C VAL A 29 22.72 -21.79 19.88
N ASP A 30 23.28 -22.94 19.53
CA ASP A 30 24.63 -23.13 19.04
C ASP A 30 24.82 -22.28 17.77
N LYS A 31 25.68 -21.24 17.84
CA LYS A 31 26.03 -20.37 16.71
C LYS A 31 27.06 -21.08 15.83
N THR A 32 26.66 -22.17 15.19
CA THR A 32 27.39 -22.72 14.04
C THR A 32 26.49 -23.69 13.29
N LYS A 33 25.70 -23.17 12.34
CA LYS A 33 25.30 -23.79 11.08
C LYS A 33 24.35 -22.84 10.34
N ASP A 34 24.86 -22.36 9.20
CA ASP A 34 24.15 -21.95 7.99
C ASP A 34 22.80 -21.27 8.20
N LYS A 35 22.82 -19.93 8.12
CA LYS A 35 21.64 -19.16 7.73
C LYS A 35 21.13 -19.76 6.41
N PRO A 36 19.88 -20.23 6.31
CA PRO A 36 19.20 -20.18 5.02
C PRO A 36 19.16 -18.70 4.65
N GLU A 37 19.64 -18.36 3.46
CA GLU A 37 19.27 -17.09 2.83
C GLU A 37 17.75 -17.00 2.91
N GLU A 38 17.27 -15.99 3.63
CA GLU A 38 15.97 -15.43 3.30
C GLU A 38 16.15 -14.92 1.87
N GLU A 39 15.76 -15.73 0.88
CA GLU A 39 15.23 -15.19 -0.35
C GLU A 39 14.10 -14.26 0.11
N GLU A 40 14.39 -12.97 0.20
CA GLU A 40 13.40 -11.98 -0.18
C GLU A 40 12.95 -12.40 -1.57
N LEU A 41 11.86 -13.16 -1.62
CA LEU A 41 11.05 -13.26 -2.81
C LEU A 41 10.55 -11.84 -3.05
N GLY A 42 11.38 -11.03 -3.72
CA GLY A 42 10.91 -9.90 -4.47
C GLY A 42 9.71 -10.35 -5.32
N PRO A 43 8.74 -9.47 -5.57
CA PRO A 43 7.66 -9.81 -6.49
C PRO A 43 8.28 -10.40 -7.77
N PRO A 44 7.74 -11.51 -8.32
CA PRO A 44 8.35 -12.16 -9.48
C PRO A 44 8.55 -11.12 -10.59
N GLU A 45 9.81 -10.94 -11.02
CA GLU A 45 10.30 -10.01 -12.06
C GLU A 45 9.83 -10.39 -13.47
N SER A 46 8.59 -10.84 -13.62
CA SER A 46 7.96 -11.06 -14.92
C SER A 46 6.89 -9.99 -15.13
N ALA A 47 7.07 -9.17 -16.17
CA ALA A 47 6.12 -8.22 -16.77
C ALA A 47 5.00 -7.76 -15.82
N GLU A 48 5.31 -6.84 -14.91
CA GLU A 48 4.27 -6.17 -14.14
C GLU A 48 3.58 -5.19 -15.08
N THR A 49 2.38 -5.52 -15.55
CA THR A 49 1.62 -4.70 -16.53
C THR A 49 1.22 -3.30 -16.01
N GLY A 50 1.75 -2.87 -14.85
CA GLY A 50 1.45 -1.61 -14.18
C GLY A 50 0.09 -1.54 -13.49
N LEU A 51 -0.78 -2.57 -13.63
CA LEU A 51 -2.10 -2.58 -13.03
C LEU A 51 -2.06 -2.97 -11.55
N HIS A 52 -2.79 -2.25 -10.70
CA HIS A 52 -2.88 -2.55 -9.25
C HIS A 52 -3.58 -3.88 -8.89
N TYR A 53 -4.13 -4.59 -9.88
CA TYR A 53 -4.71 -5.93 -9.77
C TYR A 53 -4.08 -6.92 -10.77
N ASP A 54 -2.91 -6.57 -11.32
CA ASP A 54 -2.20 -7.37 -12.31
C ASP A 54 -1.93 -8.81 -11.83
N ARG A 55 -1.49 -8.97 -10.57
CA ARG A 55 -1.34 -10.29 -9.96
C ARG A 55 -2.62 -11.13 -10.02
N TYR A 56 -3.77 -10.53 -9.70
CA TYR A 56 -5.07 -11.24 -9.74
C TYR A 56 -5.45 -11.60 -11.19
N LEU A 57 -5.22 -10.69 -12.14
CA LEU A 57 -5.43 -10.96 -13.56
C LEU A 57 -4.58 -12.15 -14.03
N ARG A 58 -3.28 -12.14 -13.74
CA ARG A 58 -2.35 -13.21 -14.10
C ARG A 58 -2.74 -14.55 -13.49
N GLU A 59 -3.02 -14.60 -12.19
CA GLU A 59 -3.45 -15.83 -11.51
C GLU A 59 -4.74 -16.39 -12.13
N VAL A 60 -5.73 -15.54 -12.44
CA VAL A 60 -6.98 -15.96 -13.10
C VAL A 60 -6.71 -16.55 -14.48
N ILE A 61 -5.90 -15.88 -15.31
CA ILE A 61 -5.58 -16.34 -16.67
C ILE A 61 -4.75 -17.63 -16.63
N GLU A 62 -3.71 -17.71 -15.79
CA GLU A 62 -2.86 -18.89 -15.66
C GLU A 62 -3.66 -20.15 -15.27
N TYR A 63 -4.62 -20.01 -14.35
CA TYR A 63 -5.50 -21.13 -13.97
C TYR A 63 -6.49 -21.50 -15.06
N LEU A 64 -6.98 -20.54 -15.84
CA LEU A 64 -7.86 -20.79 -16.97
C LEU A 64 -7.11 -21.47 -18.14
N GLU A 65 -5.84 -21.14 -18.37
CA GLU A 65 -5.00 -21.76 -19.41
C GLU A 65 -4.68 -23.24 -19.14
N LYS A 66 -4.78 -23.69 -17.89
CA LYS A 66 -4.61 -25.10 -17.52
C LYS A 66 -5.77 -25.97 -18.02
N ASP A 67 -6.92 -25.39 -18.34
CA ASP A 67 -8.05 -26.09 -18.93
C ASP A 67 -7.88 -26.20 -20.47
N PRO A 68 -7.84 -27.42 -21.05
CA PRO A 68 -7.59 -27.59 -22.48
C PRO A 68 -8.64 -26.91 -23.37
N HIS A 69 -9.92 -26.95 -22.97
CA HIS A 69 -11.01 -26.35 -23.74
C HIS A 69 -10.89 -24.83 -23.74
N PHE A 70 -10.69 -24.23 -22.57
CA PHE A 70 -10.53 -22.78 -22.46
C PHE A 70 -9.26 -22.29 -23.17
N LYS A 71 -8.14 -23.03 -23.06
CA LYS A 71 -6.88 -22.69 -23.74
C LYS A 71 -7.02 -22.65 -25.26
N GLU A 72 -7.72 -23.61 -25.86
CA GLU A 72 -7.98 -23.61 -27.31
C GLU A 72 -8.85 -22.43 -27.72
N LYS A 73 -9.83 -22.05 -26.90
CA LYS A 73 -10.68 -20.87 -27.14
C LYS A 73 -9.90 -19.58 -27.01
N LEU A 74 -9.02 -19.47 -26.03
CA LEU A 74 -8.13 -18.32 -25.83
C LEU A 74 -7.20 -18.13 -27.04
N LYS A 75 -6.56 -19.21 -27.53
CA LYS A 75 -5.65 -19.16 -28.68
C LYS A 75 -6.31 -18.77 -30.00
N ASN A 76 -7.58 -19.11 -30.18
CA ASN A 76 -8.31 -18.83 -31.41
C ASN A 76 -9.16 -17.55 -31.34
N ALA A 77 -9.20 -16.88 -30.19
CA ALA A 77 -9.99 -15.67 -30.00
C ALA A 77 -9.25 -14.45 -30.54
N ASN A 78 -9.95 -13.63 -31.33
CA ASN A 78 -9.43 -12.33 -31.74
C ASN A 78 -9.57 -11.31 -30.60
N MET A 79 -8.71 -10.29 -30.59
CA MET A 79 -8.75 -9.20 -29.60
C MET A 79 -10.16 -8.58 -29.46
N GLU A 80 -10.83 -8.33 -30.58
CA GLU A 80 -12.20 -7.79 -30.60
C GLU A 80 -13.23 -8.72 -29.96
N ASP A 81 -13.06 -10.04 -30.12
CA ASP A 81 -13.97 -11.03 -29.53
C ASP A 81 -13.78 -11.13 -28.01
N ILE A 82 -12.54 -10.93 -27.54
CA ILE A 82 -12.18 -10.84 -26.12
C ILE A 82 -12.82 -9.59 -25.51
N LYS A 83 -12.66 -8.42 -26.16
CA LYS A 83 -13.27 -7.14 -25.73
C LYS A 83 -14.80 -7.19 -25.69
N GLN A 84 -15.42 -7.93 -26.62
CA GLN A 84 -16.87 -8.12 -26.67
C GLN A 84 -17.41 -9.10 -25.61
N GLY A 85 -16.55 -9.72 -24.81
CA GLY A 85 -16.95 -10.64 -23.74
C GLY A 85 -17.44 -12.00 -24.25
N LYS A 86 -17.08 -12.39 -25.48
CA LYS A 86 -17.40 -13.74 -26.01
C LYS A 86 -16.64 -14.83 -25.25
N LEU A 87 -15.38 -14.55 -24.93
CA LEU A 87 -14.51 -15.46 -24.17
C LEU A 87 -15.08 -15.75 -22.76
N SER A 88 -15.66 -14.75 -22.11
CA SER A 88 -16.19 -14.90 -20.76
C SER A 88 -17.32 -15.92 -20.69
N LYS A 89 -18.09 -16.11 -21.78
CA LYS A 89 -19.17 -17.11 -21.84
C LYS A 89 -18.66 -18.55 -21.89
N GLU A 90 -17.43 -18.76 -22.35
CA GLU A 90 -16.81 -20.08 -22.39
C GLU A 90 -16.48 -20.60 -20.98
N LEU A 91 -16.49 -19.71 -19.98
CA LEU A 91 -16.30 -20.06 -18.57
C LEU A 91 -17.33 -21.09 -18.07
N ASP A 92 -18.55 -21.12 -18.64
CA ASP A 92 -19.61 -22.09 -18.30
C ASP A 92 -19.26 -23.54 -18.66
N PHE A 93 -18.30 -23.74 -19.56
CA PHE A 93 -17.83 -25.06 -19.97
C PHE A 93 -16.54 -25.49 -19.26
N VAL A 94 -15.94 -24.62 -18.46
CA VAL A 94 -14.72 -24.90 -17.70
C VAL A 94 -15.00 -25.92 -16.60
N HIS A 95 -14.07 -26.86 -16.40
CA HIS A 95 -14.21 -27.91 -15.41
C HIS A 95 -14.35 -27.36 -13.97
N HIS A 96 -15.17 -28.00 -13.14
CA HIS A 96 -15.49 -27.53 -11.78
C HIS A 96 -14.25 -27.26 -10.92
N ASN A 97 -13.20 -28.08 -11.02
CA ASN A 97 -11.99 -27.88 -10.21
C ASN A 97 -11.36 -26.49 -10.42
N PHE A 98 -11.38 -25.97 -11.66
CA PHE A 98 -10.90 -24.62 -11.95
C PHE A 98 -11.88 -23.57 -11.44
N ARG A 99 -13.20 -23.79 -11.56
CA ARG A 99 -14.22 -22.91 -10.96
C ARG A 99 -14.03 -22.74 -9.45
N THR A 100 -13.80 -23.82 -8.71
CA THR A 100 -13.52 -23.75 -7.27
C THR A 100 -12.30 -22.88 -6.98
N LYS A 101 -11.25 -23.00 -7.80
CA LYS A 101 -10.03 -22.21 -7.62
C LYS A 101 -10.25 -20.73 -7.97
N LEU A 102 -10.99 -20.43 -9.03
CA LEU A 102 -11.35 -19.05 -9.38
C LEU A 102 -12.19 -18.38 -8.28
N ASP A 103 -13.10 -19.14 -7.64
CA ASP A 103 -13.84 -18.67 -6.47
C ASP A 103 -12.92 -18.33 -5.29
N GLU A 104 -11.85 -19.11 -5.07
CA GLU A 104 -10.83 -18.81 -4.06
C GLU A 104 -10.07 -17.52 -4.39
N LEU A 105 -9.56 -17.39 -5.62
CA LEU A 105 -8.82 -16.20 -6.06
C LEU A 105 -9.66 -14.93 -5.91
N LYS A 106 -10.94 -15.00 -6.29
CA LYS A 106 -11.87 -13.88 -6.10
C LYS A 106 -12.02 -13.48 -4.63
N ARG A 107 -12.12 -14.45 -3.71
CA ARG A 107 -12.20 -14.17 -2.26
C ARG A 107 -10.92 -13.55 -1.73
N GLU A 108 -9.76 -14.02 -2.19
CA GLU A 108 -8.46 -13.46 -1.82
C GLU A 108 -8.33 -12.00 -2.27
N GLU A 109 -8.65 -11.72 -3.53
CA GLU A 109 -8.63 -10.35 -4.05
C GLU A 109 -9.64 -9.44 -3.33
N MET A 110 -10.85 -9.94 -3.07
CA MET A 110 -11.85 -9.19 -2.30
C MET A 110 -11.38 -8.88 -0.87
N ASN A 111 -10.64 -9.79 -0.24
CA ASN A 111 -10.04 -9.55 1.07
C ASN A 111 -8.92 -8.50 0.99
N ARG A 112 -8.09 -8.54 -0.06
CA ARG A 112 -7.08 -7.50 -0.32
C ARG A 112 -7.71 -6.12 -0.44
N LEU A 113 -8.75 -5.98 -1.26
CA LEU A 113 -9.47 -4.72 -1.44
C LEU A 113 -10.10 -4.20 -0.14
N ARG A 114 -10.65 -5.10 0.69
CA ARG A 114 -11.17 -4.74 2.02
C ARG A 114 -10.08 -4.25 2.96
N MET A 115 -8.89 -4.86 2.93
CA MET A 115 -7.75 -4.40 3.72
C MET A 115 -7.28 -3.01 3.26
N LEU A 116 -7.20 -2.75 1.95
CA LEU A 116 -6.86 -1.44 1.41
C LEU A 116 -7.85 -0.36 1.82
N ILE A 117 -9.15 -0.65 1.74
CA ILE A 117 -10.21 0.25 2.19
C ILE A 117 -10.07 0.56 3.69
N LYS A 118 -9.81 -0.47 4.49
CA LYS A 118 -9.62 -0.32 5.93
C LYS A 118 -8.40 0.55 6.24
N ALA A 119 -7.26 0.29 5.61
CA ALA A 119 -6.04 1.08 5.77
C ALA A 119 -6.26 2.55 5.39
N LYS A 120 -6.90 2.80 4.23
CA LYS A 120 -7.26 4.16 3.78
C LYS A 120 -8.14 4.88 4.81
N HIS A 121 -9.12 4.19 5.36
CA HIS A 121 -9.98 4.77 6.39
C HIS A 121 -9.24 5.06 7.70
N ASP A 122 -8.35 4.16 8.13
CA ASP A 122 -7.57 4.33 9.36
C ASP A 122 -6.61 5.53 9.25
N ILE A 123 -6.00 5.75 8.07
CA ILE A 123 -5.17 6.93 7.76
C ILE A 123 -6.00 8.23 7.80
N GLN A 124 -7.23 8.21 7.27
CA GLN A 124 -8.10 9.38 7.22
C GLN A 124 -8.74 9.76 8.58
N GLY A 125 -8.27 9.17 9.69
CA GLY A 125 -8.74 9.50 11.02
C GLY A 125 -10.15 8.99 11.28
N GLY A 126 -10.26 7.66 11.42
CA GLY A 126 -11.53 6.94 11.52
C GLY A 126 -12.54 7.56 12.50
N ASN A 127 -13.58 8.18 11.93
CA ASN A 127 -14.54 9.01 12.65
C ASN A 127 -15.63 8.17 13.33
N GLY A 128 -15.27 7.08 14.02
CA GLY A 128 -16.17 6.20 14.79
C GLY A 128 -17.39 5.61 14.05
N ARG A 129 -17.55 5.90 12.75
CA ARG A 129 -18.65 5.48 11.89
C ARG A 129 -18.30 4.15 11.26
N THR A 130 -19.27 3.24 11.21
CA THR A 130 -19.15 2.00 10.45
C THR A 130 -18.91 2.35 8.98
N VAL A 131 -17.71 2.05 8.49
CA VAL A 131 -17.37 2.20 7.08
C VAL A 131 -18.25 1.26 6.28
N ASP A 132 -19.02 1.81 5.35
CA ASP A 132 -19.72 1.00 4.36
C ASP A 132 -18.70 0.50 3.34
N HIS A 133 -18.02 -0.59 3.70
CA HIS A 133 -17.02 -1.24 2.87
C HIS A 133 -17.61 -1.65 1.52
N GLN A 134 -18.91 -1.96 1.46
CA GLN A 134 -19.56 -2.37 0.22
C GLN A 134 -19.79 -1.20 -0.74
N ALA A 135 -20.05 0.01 -0.22
CA ALA A 135 -20.09 1.21 -1.05
C ALA A 135 -18.71 1.57 -1.61
N LEU A 136 -17.64 1.41 -0.81
CA LEU A 136 -16.28 1.73 -1.24
C LEU A 136 -15.73 0.72 -2.26
N LEU A 137 -16.14 -0.54 -2.17
CA LEU A 137 -15.79 -1.56 -3.16
C LEU A 137 -16.31 -1.25 -4.57
N LYS A 138 -17.32 -0.36 -4.71
CA LYS A 138 -17.79 0.11 -6.03
C LYS A 138 -16.73 0.86 -6.83
N GLN A 139 -15.69 1.36 -6.18
CA GLN A 139 -14.58 2.03 -6.84
C GLN A 139 -13.74 1.05 -7.69
N PHE A 140 -13.75 -0.24 -7.35
CA PHE A 140 -13.02 -1.27 -8.08
C PHE A 140 -13.92 -1.88 -9.16
N GLU A 141 -13.70 -1.47 -10.41
CA GLU A 141 -14.54 -1.84 -11.56
C GLU A 141 -14.29 -3.28 -12.06
N HIS A 142 -13.10 -3.84 -11.77
CA HIS A 142 -12.62 -5.13 -12.28
C HIS A 142 -13.31 -6.36 -11.66
N LEU A 143 -14.21 -6.17 -10.68
CA LEU A 143 -14.85 -7.26 -9.94
C LEU A 143 -16.34 -7.00 -9.65
N ASN A 144 -17.13 -8.07 -9.61
CA ASN A 144 -18.49 -8.00 -9.11
C ASN A 144 -18.52 -8.08 -7.57
N HIS A 145 -18.60 -6.92 -6.92
CA HIS A 145 -18.70 -6.80 -5.46
C HIS A 145 -20.07 -7.21 -4.88
N MET A 146 -21.11 -7.39 -5.71
CA MET A 146 -22.43 -7.85 -5.26
C MET A 146 -22.45 -9.36 -4.96
N ASN A 147 -21.57 -10.11 -5.62
CA ASN A 147 -21.36 -11.52 -5.36
C ASN A 147 -19.91 -11.77 -4.92
N PRO A 148 -19.56 -11.69 -3.63
CA PRO A 148 -18.16 -11.76 -3.20
C PRO A 148 -17.54 -13.16 -3.24
N ASN A 149 -18.34 -14.22 -3.36
CA ASN A 149 -17.89 -15.58 -3.04
C ASN A 149 -17.69 -16.50 -4.25
N THR A 150 -18.34 -16.21 -5.37
CA THR A 150 -18.24 -17.04 -6.58
C THR A 150 -17.82 -16.21 -7.78
N PHE A 151 -16.92 -16.74 -8.59
CA PHE A 151 -16.41 -16.15 -9.81
C PHE A 151 -17.28 -16.55 -10.99
N GLU A 152 -18.00 -15.58 -11.54
CA GLU A 152 -18.96 -15.76 -12.61
C GLU A 152 -18.45 -15.21 -13.95
N VAL A 153 -19.22 -15.47 -15.01
CA VAL A 153 -18.98 -14.92 -16.35
C VAL A 153 -18.86 -13.39 -16.31
N GLU A 154 -19.66 -12.74 -15.46
CA GLU A 154 -19.61 -11.29 -15.29
C GLU A 154 -18.28 -10.81 -14.70
N ASP A 155 -17.67 -11.56 -13.78
CA ASP A 155 -16.38 -11.21 -13.19
C ASP A 155 -15.27 -11.27 -14.23
N LEU A 156 -15.19 -12.36 -15.00
CA LEU A 156 -14.20 -12.48 -16.06
C LEU A 156 -14.37 -11.39 -17.11
N ASN A 157 -15.60 -11.04 -17.46
CA ASN A 157 -15.88 -9.96 -18.41
C ASN A 157 -15.46 -8.59 -17.85
N ARG A 158 -15.79 -8.29 -16.59
CA ARG A 158 -15.36 -7.05 -15.91
C ARG A 158 -13.85 -6.96 -15.79
N LEU A 159 -13.20 -8.05 -15.43
CA LEU A 159 -11.75 -8.14 -15.28
C LEU A 159 -11.05 -7.87 -16.61
N ILE A 160 -11.45 -8.57 -17.68
CA ILE A 160 -10.90 -8.35 -19.03
C ILE A 160 -11.17 -6.93 -19.50
N LYS A 161 -12.41 -6.44 -19.37
CA LYS A 161 -12.78 -5.11 -19.84
C LYS A 161 -12.03 -4.00 -19.09
N SER A 162 -11.88 -4.14 -17.78
CA SER A 162 -11.13 -3.18 -16.95
C SER A 162 -9.66 -3.25 -17.31
N ALA A 163 -9.07 -4.45 -17.42
CA ALA A 163 -7.68 -4.62 -17.83
C ALA A 163 -7.43 -4.00 -19.21
N THR A 164 -8.28 -4.27 -20.20
CA THR A 164 -8.15 -3.67 -21.54
C THR A 164 -8.23 -2.14 -21.48
N LYS A 165 -9.24 -1.59 -20.78
CA LYS A 165 -9.42 -0.13 -20.67
C LYS A 165 -8.24 0.51 -19.94
N ASP A 166 -7.80 -0.07 -18.83
CA ASP A 166 -6.75 0.49 -18.00
C ASP A 166 -5.41 0.38 -18.71
N LEU A 167 -5.13 -0.70 -19.45
CA LEU A 167 -3.93 -0.84 -20.29
C LEU A 167 -3.94 0.10 -21.49
N GLU A 168 -5.10 0.34 -22.13
CA GLU A 168 -5.22 1.30 -23.23
C GLU A 168 -5.03 2.76 -22.77
N ASN A 169 -5.33 3.07 -21.51
CA ASN A 169 -5.17 4.41 -20.95
C ASN A 169 -3.96 4.51 -20.00
N PHE A 170 -3.18 3.45 -19.81
CA PHE A 170 -2.13 3.40 -18.79
C PHE A 170 -1.09 4.50 -19.00
N ASP A 171 -0.57 4.57 -20.21
CA ASP A 171 0.39 5.58 -20.64
C ASP A 171 -0.19 6.98 -20.48
N LYS A 172 -1.42 7.19 -20.95
CA LYS A 172 -2.10 8.48 -20.83
C LYS A 172 -2.28 8.93 -19.37
N ASP A 173 -2.72 8.02 -18.49
CA ASP A 173 -2.94 8.33 -17.08
C ASP A 173 -1.61 8.66 -16.38
N ARG A 174 -0.50 8.02 -16.79
CA ARG A 174 0.88 8.35 -16.37
C ARG A 174 1.28 9.75 -16.85
N HIS A 175 1.10 10.09 -18.12
CA HIS A 175 1.33 11.45 -18.66
C HIS A 175 0.53 12.51 -17.88
N ASP A 176 -0.74 12.23 -17.59
CA ASP A 176 -1.60 13.13 -16.83
C ASP A 176 -1.14 13.28 -15.37
N GLU A 177 -0.59 12.21 -14.76
CA GLU A 177 0.00 12.26 -13.42
C GLU A 177 1.29 13.06 -13.39
N PHE A 178 2.18 12.83 -14.34
CA PHE A 178 3.41 13.59 -14.48
C PHE A 178 3.13 15.08 -14.75
N LYS A 179 2.15 15.39 -15.60
CA LYS A 179 1.69 16.77 -15.80
C LYS A 179 1.22 17.42 -14.49
N ARG A 180 0.48 16.70 -13.64
CA ARG A 180 0.09 17.19 -12.31
C ARG A 180 1.29 17.38 -11.38
N TYR A 181 2.26 16.48 -11.42
CA TYR A 181 3.50 16.59 -10.66
C TYR A 181 4.26 17.88 -11.02
N GLU A 182 4.46 18.14 -12.30
CA GLU A 182 5.15 19.34 -12.78
C GLU A 182 4.38 20.64 -12.45
N MET A 183 3.04 20.63 -12.54
CA MET A 183 2.22 21.76 -12.08
C MET A 183 2.32 21.98 -10.56
N MET A 184 2.38 20.89 -9.77
CA MET A 184 2.53 20.95 -8.31
C MET A 184 3.90 21.50 -7.91
N LYS A 185 4.97 21.04 -8.56
CA LYS A 185 6.35 21.52 -8.37
C LYS A 185 6.47 23.03 -8.62
N GLU A 186 5.89 23.52 -9.71
CA GLU A 186 5.86 24.96 -10.01
C GLU A 186 4.97 25.74 -9.03
N HIS A 187 3.81 25.20 -8.62
CA HIS A 187 2.97 25.84 -7.60
C HIS A 187 3.73 26.02 -6.26
N GLU A 188 4.41 24.98 -5.78
CA GLU A 188 5.21 25.06 -4.54
C GLU A 188 6.35 26.07 -4.67
N ARG A 189 7.00 26.13 -5.84
CA ARG A 189 8.00 27.15 -6.13
C ARG A 189 7.40 28.56 -6.05
N ARG A 190 6.25 28.81 -6.67
CA ARG A 190 5.55 30.11 -6.61
C ARG A 190 5.15 30.49 -5.18
N GLU A 191 4.63 29.54 -4.40
CA GLU A 191 4.29 29.77 -2.98
C GLU A 191 5.52 30.05 -2.12
N ARG A 192 6.64 29.35 -2.35
CA ARG A 192 7.92 29.64 -1.69
C ARG A 192 8.39 31.07 -1.99
N LEU A 193 8.38 31.47 -3.26
CA LEU A 193 8.79 32.82 -3.68
C LEU A 193 7.87 33.92 -3.13
N LYS A 194 6.57 33.67 -2.98
CA LYS A 194 5.62 34.60 -2.35
C LYS A 194 5.91 34.86 -0.87
N ASN A 195 6.40 33.85 -0.16
CA ASN A 195 6.68 33.90 1.28
C ASN A 195 8.10 34.42 1.62
N MET A 196 8.96 34.63 0.61
CA MET A 196 10.34 35.12 0.77
C MET A 196 10.46 36.65 0.69
N ASN A 197 11.56 37.18 1.23
CA ASN A 197 11.93 38.60 1.08
C ASN A 197 12.48 38.88 -0.33
N GLU A 198 12.48 40.14 -0.77
CA GLU A 198 12.92 40.55 -2.11
C GLU A 198 14.34 40.12 -2.47
N GLU A 199 15.29 40.20 -1.52
CA GLU A 199 16.68 39.79 -1.76
C GLU A 199 16.82 38.28 -1.93
N ASP A 200 16.09 37.51 -1.12
CA ASP A 200 16.13 36.05 -1.16
C ASP A 200 15.40 35.53 -2.39
N ARG A 201 14.27 36.15 -2.78
CA ARG A 201 13.53 35.83 -4.00
C ARG A 201 14.41 35.94 -5.25
N LYS A 202 15.21 37.00 -5.36
CA LYS A 202 16.15 37.19 -6.49
C LYS A 202 17.25 36.14 -6.52
N LYS A 203 17.77 35.72 -5.35
CA LYS A 203 18.79 34.67 -5.29
C LYS A 203 18.21 33.32 -5.70
N GLU A 204 17.00 33.00 -5.24
CA GLU A 204 16.29 31.77 -5.59
C GLU A 204 15.97 31.72 -7.09
N GLU A 205 15.49 32.82 -7.68
CA GLU A 205 15.25 32.92 -9.12
C GLU A 205 16.55 32.73 -9.92
N GLN A 206 17.67 33.33 -9.48
CA GLN A 206 18.97 33.14 -10.13
C GLN A 206 19.48 31.71 -10.00
N HIS A 207 19.34 31.09 -8.82
CA HIS A 207 19.69 29.70 -8.60
C HIS A 207 18.88 28.78 -9.52
N TYR A 208 17.57 28.98 -9.59
CA TYR A 208 16.69 28.20 -10.48
C TYR A 208 17.10 28.30 -11.96
N GLU A 209 17.41 29.50 -12.45
CA GLU A 209 17.92 29.71 -13.81
C GLU A 209 19.30 29.08 -14.04
N GLU A 210 20.15 29.02 -13.01
CA GLU A 210 21.43 28.32 -13.07
C GLU A 210 21.23 26.81 -13.15
N MET A 211 20.35 26.24 -12.32
CA MET A 211 20.03 24.81 -12.33
C MET A 211 19.42 24.38 -13.67
N LYS A 212 18.48 25.16 -14.21
CA LYS A 212 17.90 24.89 -15.53
C LYS A 212 18.96 24.87 -16.64
N LYS A 213 19.95 25.77 -16.58
CA LYS A 213 21.05 25.80 -17.55
C LYS A 213 22.02 24.64 -17.38
N LYS A 214 22.28 24.21 -16.15
CA LYS A 214 23.12 23.03 -15.88
C LYS A 214 22.47 21.77 -16.43
N HIS A 215 21.17 21.60 -16.14
CA HIS A 215 20.41 20.47 -16.65
C HIS A 215 20.39 20.44 -18.19
N ALA A 216 20.15 21.59 -18.84
CA ALA A 216 20.17 21.70 -20.30
C ALA A 216 21.56 21.52 -20.95
N ASP A 217 22.65 21.57 -20.17
CA ASP A 217 24.02 21.37 -20.66
C ASP A 217 24.43 19.90 -20.50
N HIS A 218 23.80 19.05 -21.30
CA HIS A 218 24.07 17.61 -21.34
C HIS A 218 24.62 17.16 -22.69
N PRO A 219 25.33 16.02 -22.77
CA PRO A 219 25.68 15.39 -24.04
C PRO A 219 24.43 15.07 -24.85
N LYS A 220 24.55 15.10 -26.18
CA LYS A 220 23.44 14.77 -27.07
C LYS A 220 22.91 13.37 -26.81
N ILE A 221 21.58 13.26 -26.80
CA ILE A 221 20.88 11.99 -26.68
C ILE A 221 20.49 11.53 -28.07
N ASN A 222 20.76 10.26 -28.37
CA ASN A 222 20.38 9.68 -29.65
C ASN A 222 18.86 9.46 -29.71
N HIS A 223 18.30 9.50 -30.92
CA HIS A 223 16.90 9.15 -31.11
C HIS A 223 16.63 7.69 -30.67
N PRO A 224 15.57 7.41 -29.88
CA PRO A 224 15.27 6.06 -29.42
C PRO A 224 15.06 5.09 -30.57
N GLY A 225 15.73 3.93 -30.55
CA GLY A 225 15.64 2.92 -31.61
C GLY A 225 16.48 3.20 -32.86
N SER A 226 17.26 4.30 -32.88
CA SER A 226 18.20 4.61 -33.97
C SER A 226 19.43 3.70 -33.98
N GLU A 227 20.11 3.63 -35.12
CA GLU A 227 21.35 2.87 -35.28
C GLU A 227 22.44 3.31 -34.29
N ASP A 228 22.59 4.61 -34.07
CA ASP A 228 23.60 5.16 -33.16
C ASP A 228 23.30 4.75 -31.70
N GLN A 229 22.02 4.83 -31.27
CA GLN A 229 21.60 4.41 -29.93
C GLN A 229 21.85 2.91 -29.69
N LEU A 230 21.46 2.05 -30.63
CA LEU A 230 21.65 0.60 -30.47
C LEU A 230 23.13 0.20 -30.50
N LYS A 231 23.96 0.87 -31.30
CA LYS A 231 25.41 0.65 -31.32
C LYS A 231 26.06 1.09 -30.02
N GLU A 232 25.58 2.17 -29.42
CA GLU A 232 26.07 2.62 -28.12
C GLU A 232 25.75 1.60 -27.03
N VAL A 233 24.52 1.10 -26.96
CA VAL A 233 24.15 0.01 -26.03
C VAL A 233 25.02 -1.23 -26.27
N TRP A 234 25.22 -1.62 -27.54
CA TRP A 234 26.11 -2.73 -27.92
C TRP A 234 27.56 -2.53 -27.46
N GLN A 235 28.05 -1.30 -27.47
CA GLN A 235 29.41 -0.99 -27.03
C GLN A 235 29.53 -0.92 -25.50
N GLU A 236 28.62 -0.20 -24.86
CA GLU A 236 28.74 0.16 -23.45
C GLU A 236 28.14 -0.88 -22.51
N ALA A 237 26.97 -1.43 -22.86
CA ALA A 237 26.30 -2.46 -22.06
C ALA A 237 26.83 -3.86 -22.38
N ASP A 238 26.96 -4.20 -23.67
CA ASP A 238 27.39 -5.55 -24.08
C ASP A 238 28.92 -5.70 -24.18
N GLY A 239 29.67 -4.60 -24.25
CA GLY A 239 31.13 -4.62 -24.36
C GLY A 239 31.65 -5.14 -25.71
N LEU A 240 30.85 -5.00 -26.77
CA LEU A 240 31.16 -5.48 -28.12
C LEU A 240 31.64 -4.34 -29.03
N ASP A 241 32.29 -4.68 -30.14
CA ASP A 241 32.79 -3.68 -31.10
C ASP A 241 31.63 -3.10 -31.92
N PRO A 242 31.45 -1.76 -31.98
CA PRO A 242 30.43 -1.10 -32.81
C PRO A 242 30.49 -1.46 -34.30
N GLU A 243 31.67 -1.78 -34.82
CA GLU A 243 31.86 -2.14 -36.24
C GLU A 243 31.27 -3.52 -36.58
N ASP A 244 31.15 -4.39 -35.58
CA ASP A 244 30.57 -5.74 -35.69
C ASP A 244 29.07 -5.76 -35.36
N PHE A 245 28.42 -4.59 -35.29
CA PHE A 245 27.01 -4.48 -34.95
C PHE A 245 26.13 -5.26 -35.92
N ASP A 246 25.38 -6.24 -35.39
CA ASP A 246 24.39 -7.02 -36.12
C ASP A 246 23.03 -6.92 -35.40
N PRO A 247 22.02 -6.27 -36.00
CA PRO A 247 20.72 -6.07 -35.36
C PRO A 247 20.06 -7.36 -34.89
N LYS A 248 20.25 -8.45 -35.64
CA LYS A 248 19.67 -9.75 -35.28
C LYS A 248 20.32 -10.35 -34.03
N THR A 249 21.62 -10.15 -33.87
CA THR A 249 22.34 -10.58 -32.67
C THR A 249 21.98 -9.67 -31.50
N PHE A 250 21.91 -8.36 -31.73
CA PHE A 250 21.45 -7.37 -30.74
C PHE A 250 20.10 -7.77 -30.15
N PHE A 251 19.09 -8.04 -31.00
CA PHE A 251 17.75 -8.46 -30.57
C PHE A 251 17.81 -9.68 -29.64
N LYS A 252 18.58 -10.70 -30.00
CA LYS A 252 18.66 -11.95 -29.23
C LYS A 252 19.39 -11.82 -27.90
N MET A 253 20.27 -10.83 -27.76
CA MET A 253 20.97 -10.60 -26.50
C MET A 253 20.11 -9.83 -25.51
N HIS A 254 19.18 -9.01 -26.01
CA HIS A 254 18.28 -8.19 -25.20
C HIS A 254 16.90 -8.80 -24.96
N ASP A 255 16.55 -9.85 -25.72
CA ASP A 255 15.49 -10.82 -25.37
C ASP A 255 15.96 -11.61 -24.14
N SER A 256 15.74 -11.01 -22.96
CA SER A 256 16.29 -11.44 -21.69
C SER A 256 15.64 -12.73 -21.20
N ASN A 257 14.35 -12.89 -21.51
CA ASN A 257 13.56 -14.06 -21.14
C ASN A 257 13.60 -15.19 -22.20
N GLY A 258 14.08 -14.90 -23.41
CA GLY A 258 14.25 -15.85 -24.51
C GLY A 258 12.95 -16.27 -25.21
N ASP A 259 11.89 -15.47 -25.11
CA ASP A 259 10.57 -15.77 -25.68
C ASP A 259 10.44 -15.36 -27.16
N GLY A 260 11.44 -14.67 -27.71
CA GLY A 260 11.51 -14.24 -29.09
C GLY A 260 10.84 -12.90 -29.37
N PHE A 261 10.45 -12.17 -28.33
CA PHE A 261 9.90 -10.82 -28.37
C PHE A 261 10.73 -9.89 -27.49
N LEU A 262 10.64 -8.59 -27.76
CA LEU A 262 11.07 -7.56 -26.81
C LEU A 262 9.83 -6.92 -26.21
N ASP A 263 9.66 -7.08 -24.90
CA ASP A 263 8.60 -6.42 -24.16
C ASP A 263 8.96 -4.96 -23.78
N GLU A 264 8.02 -4.27 -23.14
CA GLU A 264 8.22 -2.88 -22.72
C GLU A 264 9.38 -2.70 -21.75
N THR A 265 9.59 -3.65 -20.84
CA THR A 265 10.65 -3.56 -19.83
C THR A 265 12.01 -3.77 -20.49
N GLU A 266 12.10 -4.73 -21.41
CA GLU A 266 13.30 -4.99 -22.20
C GLU A 266 13.67 -3.80 -23.09
N LEU A 267 12.68 -3.13 -23.71
CA LEU A 267 12.92 -1.88 -24.45
C LEU A 267 13.35 -0.73 -23.53
N GLU A 268 12.67 -0.53 -22.40
CA GLU A 268 13.01 0.51 -21.43
C GLU A 268 14.46 0.37 -20.93
N ALA A 269 14.94 -0.85 -20.74
CA ALA A 269 16.31 -1.12 -20.32
C ALA A 269 17.35 -0.55 -21.31
N LEU A 270 17.04 -0.55 -22.62
CA LEU A 270 17.93 -0.01 -23.67
C LEU A 270 18.13 1.51 -23.55
N PHE A 271 17.16 2.22 -22.97
CA PHE A 271 17.22 3.68 -22.86
C PHE A 271 17.99 4.16 -21.63
N THR A 272 18.26 3.27 -20.68
CA THR A 272 18.92 3.63 -19.41
C THR A 272 20.23 4.39 -19.63
N LYS A 273 21.08 3.90 -20.55
CA LYS A 273 22.38 4.54 -20.84
C LYS A 273 22.26 5.90 -21.53
N GLU A 274 21.26 6.06 -22.40
CA GLU A 274 20.96 7.34 -23.03
C GLU A 274 20.48 8.37 -22.01
N LEU A 275 19.60 7.95 -21.07
CA LEU A 275 19.05 8.82 -20.04
C LEU A 275 20.07 9.20 -18.97
N GLU A 276 21.01 8.30 -18.63
CA GLU A 276 22.13 8.58 -17.71
C GLU A 276 23.05 9.73 -18.18
N LYS A 277 23.00 10.10 -19.46
CA LYS A 277 23.73 11.27 -19.98
C LYS A 277 23.14 12.60 -19.48
N VAL A 278 21.85 12.61 -19.15
CA VAL A 278 21.09 13.82 -18.79
C VAL A 278 20.70 13.84 -17.33
N TYR A 279 20.32 12.69 -16.80
CA TYR A 279 19.82 12.58 -15.43
C TYR A 279 20.80 11.80 -14.56
N ASN A 280 21.31 12.47 -13.53
CA ASN A 280 22.13 11.84 -12.50
C ASN A 280 21.49 12.02 -11.11
N PRO A 281 21.19 10.93 -10.37
CA PRO A 281 20.64 11.01 -9.02
C PRO A 281 21.49 11.79 -8.00
N GLU A 282 22.79 11.98 -8.28
CA GLU A 282 23.70 12.74 -7.42
C GLU A 282 23.62 14.26 -7.63
N ASN A 283 23.04 14.71 -8.74
CA ASN A 283 22.86 16.12 -9.09
C ASN A 283 21.54 16.66 -8.50
N GLU A 284 21.51 17.92 -8.07
CA GLU A 284 20.30 18.54 -7.50
C GLU A 284 19.36 19.05 -8.62
N GLU A 285 19.93 19.37 -9.77
CA GLU A 285 19.21 19.85 -10.96
C GLU A 285 18.39 18.75 -11.64
N ASP A 286 18.75 17.49 -11.44
CA ASP A 286 18.20 16.36 -12.18
C ASP A 286 17.06 15.69 -11.41
N ASP A 287 15.89 15.68 -12.02
CA ASP A 287 14.70 15.07 -11.43
C ASP A 287 14.51 13.63 -11.94
N MET A 288 14.64 12.66 -11.03
CA MET A 288 14.47 11.25 -11.36
C MET A 288 13.05 10.89 -11.82
N VAL A 289 12.05 11.68 -11.46
CA VAL A 289 10.67 11.52 -11.97
C VAL A 289 10.59 11.96 -13.42
N GLU A 290 11.28 13.03 -13.80
CA GLU A 290 11.39 13.47 -15.20
C GLU A 290 12.14 12.42 -16.04
N MET A 291 13.22 11.81 -15.50
CA MET A 291 13.93 10.71 -16.17
C MET A 291 13.00 9.52 -16.48
N GLU A 292 12.17 9.13 -15.52
CA GLU A 292 11.22 8.02 -15.67
C GLU A 292 10.20 8.33 -16.76
N GLU A 293 9.67 9.56 -16.79
CA GLU A 293 8.75 9.99 -17.82
C GLU A 293 9.41 10.02 -19.21
N GLU A 294 10.64 10.50 -19.29
CA GLU A 294 11.41 10.50 -20.53
C GLU A 294 11.60 9.06 -21.04
N ARG A 295 11.86 8.10 -20.15
CA ARG A 295 11.94 6.67 -20.49
C ARG A 295 10.63 6.15 -21.10
N LEU A 296 9.48 6.54 -20.53
CA LEU A 296 8.17 6.18 -21.07
C LEU A 296 7.93 6.81 -22.45
N ARG A 297 8.28 8.09 -22.64
CA ARG A 297 8.17 8.77 -23.95
C ARG A 297 9.01 8.08 -25.02
N MET A 298 10.24 7.69 -24.69
CA MET A 298 11.11 6.94 -25.59
C MET A 298 10.50 5.58 -25.94
N ARG A 299 10.00 4.85 -24.96
CA ARG A 299 9.32 3.56 -25.17
C ARG A 299 8.08 3.69 -26.06
N GLU A 300 7.20 4.64 -25.75
CA GLU A 300 5.99 4.87 -26.55
C GLU A 300 6.31 5.25 -27.98
N HIS A 301 7.35 6.07 -28.16
CA HIS A 301 7.84 6.42 -29.49
C HIS A 301 8.29 5.16 -30.26
N VAL A 302 9.18 4.35 -29.69
CA VAL A 302 9.67 3.11 -30.34
C VAL A 302 8.53 2.13 -30.61
N MET A 303 7.62 1.91 -29.67
CA MET A 303 6.46 1.03 -29.86
C MET A 303 5.58 1.52 -31.01
N ASN A 304 5.28 2.82 -31.10
CA ASN A 304 4.46 3.36 -32.18
C ASN A 304 5.10 3.21 -33.57
N GLU A 305 6.42 3.17 -33.66
CA GLU A 305 7.14 3.05 -34.93
C GLU A 305 7.42 1.61 -35.36
N VAL A 306 7.69 0.73 -34.39
CA VAL A 306 8.17 -0.64 -34.63
C VAL A 306 7.04 -1.67 -34.50
N ASP A 307 6.22 -1.58 -33.45
CA ASP A 307 5.10 -2.51 -33.22
C ASP A 307 3.95 -2.20 -34.21
N THR A 308 3.91 -2.99 -35.28
CA THR A 308 2.95 -2.79 -36.37
C THR A 308 1.59 -3.43 -36.03
N ASN A 309 1.58 -4.48 -35.23
CA ASN A 309 0.39 -5.27 -34.94
C ASN A 309 -0.35 -4.78 -33.66
N LYS A 310 0.30 -3.91 -32.87
CA LYS A 310 -0.18 -3.29 -31.63
C LYS A 310 -0.46 -4.29 -30.51
N ASP A 311 0.36 -5.33 -30.40
CA ASP A 311 0.31 -6.30 -29.31
C ASP A 311 1.22 -5.95 -28.12
N ARG A 312 1.91 -4.80 -28.19
CA ARG A 312 2.86 -4.29 -27.17
C ARG A 312 4.09 -5.18 -27.02
N LEU A 313 4.41 -5.98 -28.03
CA LEU A 313 5.59 -6.82 -28.11
C LEU A 313 6.27 -6.59 -29.45
N VAL A 314 7.59 -6.41 -29.45
CA VAL A 314 8.34 -6.26 -30.68
C VAL A 314 8.88 -7.62 -31.12
N SER A 315 8.34 -8.18 -32.20
CA SER A 315 8.88 -9.41 -32.77
C SER A 315 10.20 -9.15 -33.50
N LEU A 316 11.03 -10.19 -33.64
CA LEU A 316 12.25 -10.12 -34.46
C LEU A 316 11.96 -9.64 -35.90
N SER A 317 10.80 -10.01 -36.48
CA SER A 317 10.42 -9.55 -37.81
C SER A 317 10.16 -8.06 -37.89
N GLU A 318 9.47 -7.49 -36.89
CA GLU A 318 9.17 -6.06 -36.81
C GLU A 318 10.45 -5.26 -36.59
N PHE A 319 11.29 -5.71 -35.66
CA PHE A 319 12.60 -5.12 -35.41
C PHE A 319 13.48 -5.10 -36.67
N MET A 320 13.58 -6.24 -37.37
CA MET A 320 14.35 -6.33 -38.62
C MET A 320 13.72 -5.56 -39.80
N ALA A 321 12.45 -5.18 -39.70
CA ALA A 321 11.80 -4.30 -40.66
C ALA A 321 12.08 -2.82 -40.34
N ALA A 322 12.06 -2.44 -39.06
CA ALA A 322 12.40 -1.11 -38.59
C ALA A 322 13.84 -0.71 -38.95
N THR A 323 14.80 -1.63 -38.75
CA THR A 323 16.22 -1.41 -39.09
C THR A 323 16.52 -1.21 -40.59
N LYS A 324 15.53 -1.41 -41.47
CA LYS A 324 15.65 -1.17 -42.92
C LYS A 324 15.01 0.13 -43.38
N LYS A 325 14.30 0.81 -42.48
CA LYS A 325 13.70 2.11 -42.74
C LYS A 325 14.80 3.18 -42.82
N GLU A 326 14.53 4.30 -43.48
CA GLU A 326 15.53 5.36 -43.64
C GLU A 326 15.78 6.06 -42.29
N GLU A 327 14.71 6.19 -41.52
CA GLU A 327 14.64 6.73 -40.15
C GLU A 327 15.62 6.04 -39.19
N PHE A 328 15.96 4.77 -39.42
CA PHE A 328 16.90 4.02 -38.58
C PHE A 328 18.33 4.59 -38.63
N SER A 329 18.76 5.09 -39.79
CA SER A 329 20.09 5.66 -39.99
C SER A 329 20.08 7.20 -39.91
N GLU A 330 18.93 7.80 -39.63
CA GLU A 330 18.83 9.24 -39.35
C GLU A 330 19.50 9.54 -38.01
N LYS A 331 20.26 10.64 -37.97
CA LYS A 331 21.02 11.08 -36.79
C LYS A 331 20.27 12.19 -36.07
N ASP A 332 18.97 12.02 -35.97
CA ASP A 332 18.11 12.99 -35.30
C ASP A 332 18.36 12.93 -33.79
N GLU A 333 18.29 14.08 -33.15
CA GLU A 333 18.49 14.21 -31.70
C GLU A 333 17.15 14.06 -31.00
N TRP A 334 17.13 13.40 -29.85
CA TRP A 334 15.91 13.30 -29.05
C TRP A 334 15.63 14.63 -28.33
N GLU A 335 14.41 15.15 -28.49
CA GLU A 335 13.95 16.35 -27.79
C GLU A 335 13.47 16.00 -26.37
N THR A 336 14.29 16.37 -25.39
CA THR A 336 14.04 16.24 -23.95
C THR A 336 12.87 17.08 -23.47
N LEU A 337 12.30 16.69 -22.33
CA LEU A 337 11.16 17.33 -21.68
C LEU A 337 11.36 18.83 -21.41
N ASP A 338 12.58 19.28 -21.12
CA ASP A 338 12.89 20.68 -20.82
C ASP A 338 12.67 21.64 -22.01
N GLN A 339 12.70 21.10 -23.23
CA GLN A 339 12.53 21.86 -24.47
C GLN A 339 11.05 22.09 -24.83
N ASN A 340 10.13 21.26 -24.32
CA ASN A 340 8.73 21.25 -24.69
C ASN A 340 7.81 21.48 -23.48
N PRO A 341 7.03 22.59 -23.42
CA PRO A 341 6.16 22.86 -22.28
C PRO A 341 5.00 21.85 -22.20
N LEU A 342 4.88 21.17 -21.04
CA LEU A 342 3.86 20.13 -20.77
C LEU A 342 2.46 20.68 -20.47
N TYR A 343 2.41 21.90 -19.93
CA TYR A 343 1.17 22.57 -19.56
C TYR A 343 1.21 24.05 -19.94
N THR A 344 0.02 24.61 -20.09
CA THR A 344 -0.18 26.05 -20.32
C THR A 344 -0.33 26.80 -19.00
N GLU A 345 -0.06 28.12 -19.01
CA GLU A 345 -0.28 28.96 -17.83
C GLU A 345 -1.75 28.97 -17.40
N GLU A 346 -2.68 28.85 -18.35
CA GLU A 346 -4.10 28.71 -18.05
C GLU A 346 -4.41 27.42 -17.26
N GLU A 347 -3.83 26.29 -17.66
CA GLU A 347 -4.00 25.01 -16.96
C GLU A 347 -3.39 25.06 -15.56
N LEU A 348 -2.20 25.65 -15.40
CA LEU A 348 -1.59 25.84 -14.08
C LEU A 348 -2.49 26.68 -13.17
N ARG A 349 -3.05 27.78 -13.69
CA ARG A 349 -3.96 28.62 -12.91
C ARG A 349 -5.24 27.88 -12.47
N GLU A 350 -5.80 27.05 -13.34
CA GLU A 350 -6.96 26.21 -12.99
C GLU A 350 -6.59 25.19 -11.91
N PHE A 351 -5.40 24.60 -12.01
CA PHE A 351 -4.85 23.69 -11.00
C PHE A 351 -4.63 24.38 -9.64
N GLU A 352 -4.00 25.55 -9.61
CA GLU A 352 -3.82 26.34 -8.38
C GLU A 352 -5.17 26.74 -7.75
N GLN A 353 -6.17 27.08 -8.58
CA GLN A 353 -7.51 27.37 -8.11
C GLN A 353 -8.18 26.14 -7.48
N HIS A 354 -7.98 24.96 -8.07
CA HIS A 354 -8.46 23.70 -7.52
C HIS A 354 -7.83 23.42 -6.15
N LEU A 355 -6.50 23.53 -6.04
CA LEU A 355 -5.77 23.36 -4.77
C LEU A 355 -6.27 24.33 -3.69
N ALA A 356 -6.45 25.60 -4.02
CA ALA A 356 -6.97 26.60 -3.07
C ALA A 356 -8.40 26.26 -2.60
N ASN A 357 -9.25 25.73 -3.49
CA ASN A 357 -10.59 25.28 -3.10
C ASN A 357 -10.53 24.07 -2.17
N GLU A 358 -9.68 23.09 -2.48
CA GLU A 358 -9.48 21.90 -1.65
C GLU A 358 -8.91 22.26 -0.27
N GLU A 359 -7.92 23.14 -0.20
CA GLU A 359 -7.37 23.65 1.06
C GLU A 359 -8.44 24.31 1.92
N ASN A 360 -9.29 25.15 1.30
CA ASN A 360 -10.42 25.78 1.99
C ASN A 360 -11.42 24.75 2.54
N ASP A 361 -11.71 23.69 1.80
CA ASP A 361 -12.62 22.64 2.23
C ASP A 361 -12.01 21.76 3.32
N ILE A 362 -10.71 21.46 3.25
CA ILE A 362 -9.95 20.79 4.32
C ILE A 362 -9.96 21.65 5.57
N ASN A 363 -9.72 22.96 5.47
CA ASN A 363 -9.73 23.88 6.59
C ASN A 363 -11.12 23.94 7.27
N LYS A 364 -12.22 23.98 6.49
CA LYS A 364 -13.58 23.89 7.04
C LYS A 364 -13.81 22.57 7.79
N ARG A 365 -13.44 21.44 7.19
CA ARG A 365 -13.58 20.11 7.81
C ARG A 365 -12.73 19.99 9.09
N SER A 366 -11.51 20.52 9.07
CA SER A 366 -10.62 20.57 10.24
C SER A 366 -11.25 21.36 11.39
N LEU A 367 -11.82 22.54 11.11
CA LEU A 367 -12.56 23.34 12.10
C LEU A 367 -13.80 22.62 12.63
N GLU A 368 -14.54 21.90 11.79
CA GLU A 368 -15.68 21.07 12.23
C GLU A 368 -15.24 19.92 13.14
N LEU A 369 -14.16 19.22 12.78
CA LEU A 369 -13.58 18.15 13.60
C LEU A 369 -13.07 18.68 14.93
N GLN A 370 -12.45 19.86 14.96
CA GLN A 370 -12.02 20.49 16.20
C GLN A 370 -13.20 20.78 17.13
N LYS A 371 -14.31 21.33 16.60
CA LYS A 371 -15.54 21.53 17.38
C LYS A 371 -16.11 20.22 17.91
N GLN A 372 -16.15 19.17 17.09
CA GLN A 372 -16.62 17.85 17.51
C GLN A 372 -15.74 17.27 18.63
N ARG A 373 -14.42 17.45 18.55
CA ARG A 373 -13.47 17.05 19.59
C ARG A 373 -13.75 17.77 20.91
N GLU A 374 -13.94 19.08 20.88
CA GLU A 374 -14.28 19.88 22.07
C GLU A 374 -15.63 19.47 22.70
N GLU A 375 -16.63 19.15 21.88
CA GLU A 375 -17.92 18.65 22.37
C GLU A 375 -17.82 17.26 23.02
N LEU A 376 -17.02 16.37 22.43
CA LEU A 376 -16.76 15.05 22.99
C LEU A 376 -16.00 15.13 24.31
N GLU A 377 -15.03 16.05 24.41
CA GLU A 377 -14.28 16.30 25.64
C GLU A 377 -15.21 16.76 26.78
N LYS A 378 -16.11 17.72 26.50
CA LYS A 378 -17.14 18.15 27.47
C LYS A 378 -18.05 17.00 27.91
N LYS A 379 -18.53 16.18 26.98
CA LYS A 379 -19.35 15.00 27.32
C LYS A 379 -18.58 13.99 28.16
N GLN A 380 -17.28 13.81 27.90
CA GLN A 380 -16.43 12.92 28.67
C GLN A 380 -16.25 13.43 30.10
N GLU A 381 -16.05 14.74 30.29
CA GLU A 381 -16.00 15.37 31.61
C GLU A 381 -17.31 15.21 32.39
N GLU A 382 -18.46 15.43 31.75
CA GLU A 382 -19.78 15.22 32.34
C GLU A 382 -19.99 13.76 32.79
N LEU A 383 -19.63 12.79 31.95
CA LEU A 383 -19.71 11.37 32.28
C LEU A 383 -18.78 10.99 33.45
N ASN A 384 -17.56 11.55 33.47
CA ASN A 384 -16.62 11.33 34.57
C ASN A 384 -17.15 11.91 35.90
N ALA A 385 -17.74 13.10 35.87
CA ALA A 385 -18.37 13.72 37.04
C ALA A 385 -19.57 12.89 37.55
N GLN A 386 -20.42 12.39 36.65
CA GLN A 386 -21.52 11.50 37.02
C GLN A 386 -21.01 10.19 37.65
N ARG A 387 -19.96 9.59 37.07
CA ARG A 387 -19.34 8.36 37.60
C ARG A 387 -18.79 8.58 39.00
N LEU A 388 -18.09 9.69 39.24
CA LEU A 388 -17.58 10.05 40.56
C LEU A 388 -18.72 10.25 41.58
N GLY A 389 -19.79 10.95 41.17
CA GLY A 389 -20.98 11.12 42.00
C GLY A 389 -21.65 9.80 42.38
N LEU A 390 -21.73 8.84 41.45
CA LEU A 390 -22.24 7.50 41.73
C LEU A 390 -21.32 6.71 42.67
N GLN A 391 -20.00 6.79 42.52
CA GLN A 391 -19.04 6.19 43.44
C GLN A 391 -19.14 6.78 44.86
N GLN A 392 -19.30 8.10 44.99
CA GLN A 392 -19.51 8.74 46.29
C GLN A 392 -20.82 8.30 46.95
N LYS A 393 -21.91 8.20 46.19
CA LYS A 393 -23.18 7.66 46.72
C LYS A 393 -23.05 6.20 47.16
N SER A 394 -22.37 5.37 46.37
CA SER A 394 -22.13 3.96 46.68
C SER A 394 -21.29 3.80 47.96
N THR A 395 -20.19 4.54 48.09
CA THR A 395 -19.35 4.54 49.29
C THR A 395 -20.09 5.07 50.53
N PHE A 396 -20.94 6.08 50.37
CA PHE A 396 -21.78 6.58 51.47
C PHE A 396 -22.82 5.54 51.93
N LEU A 397 -23.50 4.87 51.00
CA LEU A 397 -24.42 3.78 51.31
C LEU A 397 -23.71 2.63 52.04
N LEU A 398 -22.51 2.27 51.60
CA LEU A 398 -21.69 1.26 52.27
C LEU A 398 -21.37 1.66 53.72
N LYS A 399 -20.99 2.92 53.96
CA LYS A 399 -20.75 3.45 55.32
C LYS A 399 -22.00 3.37 56.20
N ILE A 400 -23.18 3.71 55.68
CA ILE A 400 -24.45 3.58 56.41
C ILE A 400 -24.71 2.12 56.77
N GLN A 401 -24.52 1.20 55.81
CA GLN A 401 -24.76 -0.22 56.03
C GLN A 401 -23.85 -0.80 57.10
N ILE A 402 -22.57 -0.40 57.12
CA ILE A 402 -21.61 -0.74 58.19
C ILE A 402 -22.07 -0.17 59.54
N LEU A 403 -22.50 1.09 59.59
CA LEU A 403 -22.97 1.72 60.83
C LEU A 403 -24.22 0.99 61.40
N CYS A 404 -25.17 0.64 60.54
CA CYS A 404 -26.35 -0.14 60.91
C CYS A 404 -25.97 -1.53 61.47
N LEU A 405 -24.98 -2.21 60.86
CA LEU A 405 -24.44 -3.47 61.38
C LEU A 405 -23.84 -3.29 62.78
N ILE A 406 -23.03 -2.26 62.98
CA ILE A 406 -22.42 -1.96 64.29
C ILE A 406 -23.50 -1.69 65.35
N ILE A 407 -24.50 -0.86 65.04
CA ILE A 407 -25.62 -0.57 65.95
C ILE A 407 -26.39 -1.84 66.31
N ASN A 408 -26.69 -2.70 65.33
CA ASN A 408 -27.37 -3.97 65.58
C ASN A 408 -26.54 -4.90 66.48
N ILE A 409 -25.23 -4.97 66.29
CA ILE A 409 -24.31 -5.73 67.17
C ILE A 409 -24.35 -5.19 68.60
N ILE A 410 -24.31 -3.86 68.78
CA ILE A 410 -24.39 -3.21 70.10
C ILE A 410 -25.73 -3.53 70.77
N ILE A 411 -26.85 -3.37 70.08
CA ILE A 411 -28.19 -3.68 70.62
C ILE A 411 -28.28 -5.15 71.06
N TYR A 412 -27.79 -6.08 70.23
CA TYR A 412 -27.75 -7.50 70.57
C TYR A 412 -26.92 -7.79 71.83
N HIS A 413 -25.83 -7.05 72.03
CA HIS A 413 -24.96 -7.15 73.20
C HIS A 413 -25.62 -6.59 74.49
N TYR A 414 -26.53 -5.61 74.38
CA TYR A 414 -27.25 -5.05 75.54
C TYR A 414 -28.52 -5.82 75.92
N GLN A 415 -29.13 -6.57 74.99
CA GLN A 415 -30.31 -7.41 75.26
C GLN A 415 -29.98 -8.82 75.76
N THR A 416 -28.70 -9.20 75.85
CA THR A 416 -28.27 -10.50 76.35
C THR A 416 -27.84 -10.41 77.83
N PRO A 417 -28.43 -11.21 78.75
CA PRO A 417 -28.10 -11.15 80.17
C PRO A 417 -26.65 -11.58 80.44
N LEU A 418 -26.02 -10.87 81.38
CA LEU A 418 -24.66 -11.04 81.92
C LEU A 418 -24.40 -12.45 82.50
N THR A 419 -24.29 -13.48 81.65
CA THR A 419 -23.63 -14.77 81.98
C THR A 419 -23.11 -15.46 80.71
N LYS A 420 -22.35 -14.75 79.86
CA LYS A 420 -21.41 -15.34 78.85
C LYS A 420 -20.61 -14.26 78.10
N THR A 421 -20.07 -13.28 78.83
CA THR A 421 -19.34 -12.14 78.25
C THR A 421 -17.91 -12.47 77.77
N GLY A 422 -17.37 -13.67 77.98
CA GLY A 422 -15.99 -13.99 77.60
C GLY A 422 -15.77 -14.40 76.13
N PHE A 423 -16.76 -15.00 75.46
CA PHE A 423 -16.56 -15.64 74.16
C PHE A 423 -16.92 -14.75 72.95
N LEU A 424 -17.75 -13.73 73.17
CA LEU A 424 -18.18 -12.78 72.12
C LEU A 424 -17.15 -11.66 71.89
N LEU A 425 -16.48 -11.19 72.95
CA LEU A 425 -15.45 -10.15 72.87
C LEU A 425 -14.25 -10.54 72.00
N SER A 426 -13.78 -11.78 72.09
CA SER A 426 -12.66 -12.28 71.25
C SER A 426 -12.99 -12.34 69.76
N ARG A 427 -14.25 -12.63 69.42
CA ARG A 427 -14.69 -12.81 68.03
C ARG A 427 -15.06 -11.48 67.37
N ILE A 428 -15.49 -10.51 68.16
CA ILE A 428 -15.72 -9.12 67.74
C ILE A 428 -14.38 -8.41 67.52
N GLN A 429 -13.34 -8.70 68.31
CA GLN A 429 -12.00 -8.17 68.10
C GLN A 429 -11.35 -8.72 66.82
N GLU A 430 -11.52 -10.01 66.50
CA GLU A 430 -11.14 -10.57 65.19
C GLU A 430 -11.91 -9.91 64.03
N LEU A 431 -13.22 -9.69 64.15
CA LEU A 431 -14.01 -9.04 63.09
C LEU A 431 -13.68 -7.55 62.91
N LEU A 432 -13.32 -6.83 63.98
CA LEU A 432 -12.84 -5.45 63.90
C LEU A 432 -11.44 -5.35 63.29
N GLU A 433 -10.54 -6.31 63.57
CA GLU A 433 -9.21 -6.39 62.93
C GLU A 433 -9.33 -6.69 61.43
N TYR A 434 -10.19 -7.62 61.00
CA TYR A 434 -10.46 -7.87 59.58
C TYR A 434 -11.08 -6.65 58.87
N CYS A 435 -12.03 -5.95 59.52
CA CYS A 435 -12.62 -4.73 58.96
C CYS A 435 -11.64 -3.54 58.92
N CYS A 436 -10.65 -3.46 59.82
CA CYS A 436 -9.65 -2.39 59.82
C CYS A 436 -8.52 -2.64 58.80
N LEU A 437 -8.15 -3.90 58.56
CA LEU A 437 -7.13 -4.27 57.57
C LEU A 437 -7.58 -4.00 56.12
N ASP A 438 -8.86 -4.26 55.80
CA ASP A 438 -9.44 -3.88 54.49
C ASP A 438 -9.60 -2.36 54.33
N TRP A 439 -9.73 -1.63 55.44
CA TRP A 439 -9.80 -0.16 55.44
C TRP A 439 -8.46 0.50 55.11
N PHE A 440 -7.35 -0.12 55.51
CA PHE A 440 -5.99 0.39 55.23
C PHE A 440 -5.56 0.15 53.77
N VAL A 441 -6.02 -0.92 53.14
CA VAL A 441 -5.72 -1.23 51.73
C VAL A 441 -6.53 -0.35 50.76
N CYS A 442 -7.75 0.04 51.11
CA CYS A 442 -8.58 0.95 50.29
C CYS A 442 -8.19 2.44 50.36
N LEU A 443 -7.33 2.84 51.30
CA LEU A 443 -6.91 4.23 51.47
C LEU A 443 -5.55 4.55 50.81
N PHE A 444 -4.83 3.55 50.30
CA PHE A 444 -3.46 3.68 49.77
C PHE A 444 -3.27 3.12 48.34
N TYR A 445 -4.35 2.93 47.56
CA TYR A 445 -4.28 2.64 46.13
C TYR A 445 -5.19 3.56 45.31
#